data_AF-A0A3D0ESE3-F1
#
_entry.id   AF-A0A3D0ESE3-F1
#
_cell.length_a   1.000
_cell.length_b   1.000
_cell.length_c   1.000
_cell.angle_alpha   90.00
_cell.angle_beta   90.00
_cell.angle_gamma   90.00
#
_symmetry.space_group_name_H-M   'P 1'
#
loop_
_entity.id
_entity.type
_entity.pdbx_description
1 polymer ?
#
loop_
_entity_poly.entity_id
_entity_poly.type
_entity_poly.pdbx_seq_one_letter_code
_entity_poly.pdbx_strand_id
1 'polypeptide(L)' 'MVKNKILVLDFGSQYSQLIVRRIREVGVYCELLPYDIDVSKITDFEPRGIILSGGPASVYEDED' A
#
# COMPACT_ATOMS: atom_id res chain seq x y z
N MET A 1 6.27 12.80 -19.09
CA MET A 1 5.19 11.80 -18.94
C MET A 1 4.99 11.53 -17.47
N VAL A 2 3.77 11.64 -16.95
CA VAL A 2 3.52 11.29 -15.54
C VAL A 2 3.41 9.78 -15.43
N LYS A 3 4.20 9.16 -14.56
CA LYS A 3 4.14 7.70 -14.32
C LYS A 3 2.91 7.41 -13.44
N ASN A 4 1.95 6.66 -13.96
CA ASN A 4 0.80 6.21 -13.18
C ASN A 4 1.20 5.00 -12.34
N LYS A 5 1.54 5.24 -11.08
CA LYS A 5 1.97 4.22 -10.11
C LYS A 5 1.07 4.25 -8.87
N ILE A 6 0.75 3.09 -8.33
CA ILE A 6 -0.02 2.95 -7.09
C ILE A 6 0.89 2.41 -5.99
N LEU A 7 0.82 3.00 -4.80
CA LEU A 7 1.45 2.45 -3.62
C LEU A 7 0.40 1.70 -2.79
N VAL A 8 0.72 0.48 -2.36
CA VAL A 8 -0.10 -0.28 -1.41
C VAL A 8 0.67 -0.35 -0.10
N LEU A 9 0.07 0.15 1.00
CA LEU A 9 0.61 0.04 2.35
C LEU A 9 -0.04 -1.14 3.06
N ASP A 10 0.77 -2.05 3.58
CA ASP A 10 0.32 -3.31 4.18
C ASP A 10 0.19 -3.22 5.70
N PHE A 11 -1.04 -3.28 6.20
CA PHE A 11 -1.39 -3.37 7.62
C PHE A 11 -1.51 -4.83 8.13
N GLY A 12 -1.07 -5.81 7.34
CA GLY A 12 -1.02 -7.23 7.75
C GLY A 12 -2.24 -8.05 7.33
N SER A 13 -3.02 -7.60 6.34
CA SER A 13 -4.12 -8.39 5.77
C SER A 13 -3.59 -9.65 5.09
N GLN A 14 -4.32 -10.76 5.28
CA GLN A 14 -4.09 -12.01 4.56
C GLN A 14 -4.25 -11.87 3.03
N TYR A 15 -4.84 -10.77 2.56
CA TYR A 15 -5.18 -10.55 1.15
C TYR A 15 -4.41 -9.40 0.48
N SER A 16 -3.43 -8.78 1.13
CA SER A 16 -2.66 -7.65 0.56
C SER A 16 -2.03 -7.98 -0.81
N GLN A 17 -1.55 -9.22 -0.98
CA GLN A 17 -1.01 -9.70 -2.27
C GLN A 17 -2.07 -9.77 -3.38
N LEU A 18 -3.34 -9.98 -3.07
CA LEU A 18 -4.43 -9.97 -4.06
C LEU A 18 -4.68 -8.57 -4.60
N ILE A 19 -4.55 -7.53 -3.75
CA ILE A 19 -4.65 -6.13 -4.19
C ILE A 19 -3.57 -5.84 -5.24
N VAL A 20 -2.31 -6.19 -4.93
CA VAL A 20 -1.17 -6.04 -5.85
C VAL A 20 -1.43 -6.76 -7.17
N ARG A 21 -1.89 -8.01 -7.10
CA ARG A 21 -2.23 -8.81 -8.28
C ARG A 21 -3.27 -8.11 -9.16
N ARG A 22 -4.36 -7.59 -8.58
CA ARG A 22 -5.44 -6.91 -9.31
C ARG A 22 -4.97 -5.63 -9.99
N ILE A 23 -4.11 -4.85 -9.34
CA ILE A 23 -3.53 -3.63 -9.93
C ILE A 23 -2.64 -3.98 -11.14
N ARG A 24 -1.83 -5.04 -11.01
CA ARG A 24 -0.96 -5.51 -12.09
C ARG A 24 -1.76 -6.10 -13.26
N GLU A 25 -2.87 -6.79 -12.99
CA GLU A 25 -3.78 -7.33 -14.00
C GLU A 25 -4.40 -6.23 -14.88
N VAL A 26 -4.60 -5.02 -14.35
CA VAL A 26 -5.08 -3.85 -15.13
C VAL A 26 -3.94 -3.02 -15.74
N GLY A 27 -2.70 -3.51 -15.70
CA GLY A 27 -1.55 -2.90 -16.38
C GLY A 27 -0.96 -1.68 -15.67
N VAL A 28 -1.24 -1.49 -14.38
CA VAL A 28 -0.69 -0.37 -13.59
C VAL A 28 0.47 -0.88 -12.72
N TYR A 29 1.56 -0.11 -12.69
CA TYR A 29 2.69 -0.42 -11.82
C TYR A 29 2.33 -0.14 -10.36
N CYS A 30 2.69 -1.07 -9.48
CA CYS A 30 2.52 -0.89 -8.04
C CYS A 30 3.60 -1.58 -7.21
N GLU A 31 3.82 -1.02 -6.02
CA GLU A 31 4.64 -1.59 -4.96
C GLU A 31 3.79 -1.85 -3.72
N LEU A 32 4.15 -2.89 -2.98
CA LEU A 32 3.59 -3.22 -1.67
C LEU A 32 4.67 -2.97 -0.64
N LEU A 33 4.41 -2.07 0.31
CA LEU A 33 5.33 -1.70 1.38
C LEU A 33 4.64 -1.85 2.74
N PRO A 34 5.38 -2.09 3.83
CA PRO A 34 4.83 -2.07 5.18
C PRO A 34 4.17 -0.73 5.51
N TYR A 35 3.14 -0.73 6.37
CA TYR A 35 2.42 0.49 6.74
C TYR A 35 3.27 1.51 7.53
N ASP A 36 4.29 1.03 8.24
CA ASP A 36 5.20 1.79 9.11
C ASP A 36 6.43 2.32 8.36
N ILE A 37 6.40 2.31 7.03
CA ILE A 37 7.49 2.79 6.22
C ILE A 37 7.69 4.31 6.37
N ASP A 38 8.95 4.75 6.28
CA ASP A 38 9.29 6.17 6.32
C ASP A 38 8.55 6.96 5.23
N VAL A 39 7.97 8.10 5.63
CA VAL A 39 7.19 8.98 4.75
C VAL A 39 8.01 9.47 3.55
N SER A 40 9.32 9.66 3.69
CA SER A 40 10.23 10.02 2.59
C SER A 40 10.18 9.01 1.45
N LYS A 41 10.02 7.72 1.75
CA LYS A 41 9.88 6.68 0.72
C LYS A 41 8.56 6.80 -0.04
N ILE A 42 7.50 7.24 0.62
CA ILE A 42 6.21 7.51 -0.02
C ILE A 42 6.34 8.71 -0.96
N THR A 43 7.02 9.79 -0.52
CA THR A 43 7.24 10.96 -1.36
C THR A 43 8.15 10.66 -2.54
N ASP A 44 9.24 9.92 -2.34
CA ASP A 44 10.18 9.52 -3.39
C ASP A 44 9.55 8.56 -4.42
N PHE A 45 8.60 7.75 -3.97
CA PHE A 45 7.86 6.86 -4.85
C PHE A 45 6.92 7.62 -5.81
N GLU A 46 6.52 8.84 -5.47
CA GLU A 46 5.59 9.70 -6.22
C GLU A 46 4.33 8.94 -6.69
N PRO A 47 3.55 8.32 -5.77
CA PRO A 47 2.35 7.60 -6.15
C PRO A 47 1.27 8.53 -6.69
N ARG A 48 0.56 8.08 -7.73
CA ARG A 48 -0.70 8.71 -8.17
C ARG A 48 -1.87 8.38 -7.26
N GLY A 49 -1.76 7.32 -6.47
CA GLY A 49 -2.76 6.89 -5.50
C GLY A 49 -2.15 5.92 -4.50
N ILE A 50 -2.75 5.91 -3.30
CA ILE A 50 -2.34 5.05 -2.19
C ILE A 50 -3.53 4.18 -1.80
N ILE A 51 -3.29 2.88 -1.60
CA ILE A 51 -4.24 1.95 -1.02
C ILE A 51 -3.69 1.53 0.34
N LEU A 52 -4.48 1.73 1.38
CA LEU A 52 -4.23 1.18 2.70
C LEU A 52 -4.89 -0.20 2.73
N SER A 53 -4.11 -1.26 2.93
CA SER A 53 -4.67 -2.60 3.08
C SER A 53 -5.42 -2.71 4.41
N GLY A 54 -6.16 -3.80 4.58
CA GLY A 54 -6.70 -4.15 5.89
C GLY A 54 -5.62 -4.73 6.80
N GLY A 55 -5.98 -4.97 8.06
CA GLY A 55 -5.18 -5.69 9.02
C GLY A 55 -6.08 -6.35 10.05
N PRO A 56 -5.55 -7.30 10.85
CA PRO A 56 -6.30 -7.89 11.96
C PRO A 56 -6.46 -6.93 13.15
N ALA A 57 -5.61 -5.91 13.25
CA ALA A 57 -5.59 -4.95 14.35
C ALA A 57 -6.78 -3.99 14.30
N SER A 58 -7.30 -3.63 15.48
CA SER A 58 -8.26 -2.54 15.62
C SER A 58 -7.52 -1.21 15.72
N VAL A 59 -7.98 -0.20 14.97
CA VAL A 59 -7.36 1.15 14.98
C VAL A 59 -7.53 1.87 16.32
N TYR A 60 -8.50 1.44 17.14
CA TYR A 60 -8.81 2.03 18.44
C TYR A 60 -8.24 1.23 19.62
N GLU A 61 -7.50 0.16 19.35
CA GLU A 61 -6.85 -0.62 20.40
C GLU A 61 -5.60 0.16 20.85
N ASP A 62 -5.53 0.48 22.13
CA ASP A 62 -4.38 1.15 22.71
C ASP A 62 -3.19 0.18 22.71
N GLU A 63 -2.00 0.66 22.33
CA GLU A 63 -0.76 -0.09 22.48
C GLU A 63 -0.41 -0.14 23.98
N ASP A 64 -0.87 -1.18 24.69
CA ASP A 64 -0.50 -1.47 26.08
C ASP A 64 1.03 -1.65 26.26
#